data_AF-W1DIL7-F1
#
_entry.id   AF-W1DIL7-F1
#
_cell.length_a   1.000
_cell.length_b   1.000
_cell.length_c   1.000
_cell.angle_alpha   90.00
_cell.angle_beta   90.00
_cell.angle_gamma   90.00
#
_symmetry.space_group_name_H-M   'P 1'
#
loop_
_entity.id
_entity.type
_entity.pdbx_description
1 polymer ?
#
loop_
_entity_poly.entity_id
_entity_poly.type
_entity_poly.pdbx_seq_one_letter_code
_entity_poly.pdbx_strand_id
1 'polypeptide(L)'
;MPRRRQEAPGDNFLITGWHLTDACEIWLEALKRTGQGHRIDVLPVPPAALAPEIFPQRNWLLVTSGKLSAARQRQVELWQQQVVSLEVIPL
;
A
#
# COMPACT_ATOMS: atom_id res chain seq x y z
N MET A 1 -19.30 -21.80 12.64
CA MET A 1 -17.86 -21.78 12.31
C MET A 1 -17.60 -20.66 11.32
N PRO A 2 -16.81 -19.62 11.64
CA PRO A 2 -16.54 -18.55 10.70
C PRO A 2 -15.59 -19.07 9.61
N ARG A 3 -15.91 -18.82 8.34
CA ARG A 3 -15.11 -19.24 7.19
C ARG A 3 -13.76 -18.53 7.24
N ARG A 4 -12.69 -19.25 7.61
CA ARG A 4 -11.31 -18.80 7.34
C ARG A 4 -11.16 -18.73 5.83
N ARG A 5 -11.09 -17.53 5.28
CA ARG A 5 -10.78 -17.29 3.87
C ARG A 5 -9.33 -17.72 3.68
N GLN A 6 -9.10 -18.84 3.00
CA GLN A 6 -7.76 -19.27 2.60
C GLN A 6 -7.18 -18.16 1.71
N GLU A 7 -6.15 -17.49 2.19
CA GLU A 7 -5.36 -16.53 1.41
C GLU A 7 -4.55 -17.36 0.41
N ALA A 8 -5.03 -17.39 -0.83
CA ALA A 8 -4.34 -18.06 -1.93
C ALA A 8 -2.96 -17.41 -2.15
N PRO A 9 -1.91 -18.18 -2.45
CA PRO A 9 -0.54 -17.70 -2.65
C PRO A 9 -0.41 -17.04 -4.03
N GLY A 10 -1.08 -15.91 -4.24
CA GLY A 10 -0.98 -15.10 -5.45
C GLY A 10 -0.58 -13.70 -5.05
N ASP A 11 0.55 -13.23 -5.57
CA ASP A 11 1.19 -11.92 -5.34
C ASP A 11 0.34 -10.96 -4.50
N ASN A 12 0.55 -11.00 -3.17
CA ASN A 12 -0.16 -10.15 -2.22
C ASN A 12 0.45 -8.74 -2.25
N PHE A 13 -0.17 -7.87 -3.03
CA PHE A 13 0.10 -6.44 -3.00
C PHE A 13 -0.72 -5.80 -1.88
N LEU A 14 -0.11 -4.87 -1.16
CA LEU A 14 -0.76 -4.11 -0.10
C LEU A 14 -0.77 -2.64 -0.51
N ILE A 15 -1.95 -2.07 -0.70
CA ILE A 15 -2.11 -0.67 -1.08
C ILE A 15 -2.64 0.15 0.09
N THR A 16 -2.05 1.31 0.31
CA THR A 16 -2.42 2.19 1.42
C THR A 16 -2.21 3.64 1.04
N GLY A 17 -3.02 4.50 1.63
CA GLY A 17 -2.88 5.94 1.50
C GLY A 17 -1.82 6.50 2.43
N TRP A 18 -1.16 7.57 1.99
CA TRP A 18 -0.31 8.39 2.84
C TRP A 18 -0.54 9.88 2.55
N HIS A 19 -1.00 10.60 3.58
CA HIS A 19 -1.42 12.00 3.46
C HIS A 19 -2.46 12.25 2.37
N LEU A 20 -3.33 11.28 2.11
CA LEU A 20 -4.44 11.44 1.17
C LEU A 20 -5.56 12.24 1.81
N THR A 21 -6.13 13.14 1.01
CA THR A 21 -7.35 13.89 1.37
C THR A 21 -8.59 13.01 1.20
N ASP A 22 -8.55 12.08 0.23
CA ASP A 22 -9.65 11.19 -0.09
C ASP A 22 -9.17 9.73 -0.14
N ALA A 23 -9.73 8.89 0.71
CA ALA A 23 -9.40 7.47 0.76
C ALA A 23 -9.93 6.69 -0.47
N CYS A 24 -10.88 7.24 -1.22
CA CYS A 24 -11.43 6.62 -2.43
C CYS A 24 -10.36 6.46 -3.51
N GLU A 25 -9.35 7.33 -3.53
CA GLU A 25 -8.27 7.25 -4.50
C GLU A 25 -7.46 5.94 -4.36
N ILE A 26 -7.24 5.49 -3.12
CA ILE A 26 -6.62 4.19 -2.82
C ILE A 26 -7.45 3.06 -3.43
N TRP A 27 -8.77 3.12 -3.27
CA TRP A 27 -9.70 2.12 -3.80
C TRP A 27 -9.72 2.10 -5.33
N LEU A 28 -9.63 3.26 -5.99
CA LEU A 28 -9.56 3.35 -7.45
C LEU A 28 -8.27 2.72 -7.98
N GLU A 29 -7.12 3.00 -7.36
CA GLU A 29 -5.85 2.38 -7.74
C GLU A 29 -5.84 0.87 -7.48
N ALA A 30 -6.42 0.44 -6.37
CA ALA A 30 -6.59 -0.98 -6.06
C ALA A 30 -7.45 -1.69 -7.13
N LEU A 31 -8.58 -1.08 -7.51
CA LEU A 31 -9.50 -1.64 -8.50
C LEU A 31 -8.84 -1.76 -9.89
N LYS A 32 -8.09 -0.74 -10.32
CA LYS A 32 -7.36 -0.76 -11.61
C LYS A 32 -6.42 -1.96 -11.72
N ARG A 33 -5.70 -2.28 -10.65
CA ARG A 33 -4.71 -3.37 -10.63
C ARG A 33 -5.33 -4.74 -10.32
N THR A 34 -6.44 -4.79 -9.56
CA THR A 34 -7.18 -6.05 -9.32
C THR A 34 -7.73 -6.63 -10.62
N GLY A 35 -8.07 -5.79 -11.60
CA GLY A 35 -8.50 -6.22 -12.94
C GLY A 35 -7.46 -7.05 -13.71
N GLN A 36 -6.19 -7.07 -13.27
CA GLN A 36 -5.10 -7.80 -13.91
C GLN A 36 -4.83 -9.18 -13.27
N GLY A 37 -5.66 -9.60 -12.30
CA GLY A 37 -5.49 -10.87 -11.58
C GLY A 37 -4.60 -10.80 -10.34
N HIS A 38 -4.08 -9.61 -10.01
CA HIS A 38 -3.34 -9.38 -8.77
C HIS A 38 -4.29 -9.26 -7.57
N ARG A 39 -3.94 -9.90 -6.45
CA ARG A 39 -4.72 -9.80 -5.21
C ARG A 39 -4.20 -8.62 -4.40
N ILE A 40 -5.01 -7.58 -4.30
CA ILE A 40 -4.64 -6.36 -3.60
C ILE A 40 -5.42 -6.27 -2.29
N ASP A 41 -4.67 -6.26 -1.19
CA ASP A 41 -5.19 -5.92 0.12
C ASP A 41 -5.15 -4.39 0.28
N VAL A 42 -6.31 -3.79 0.50
CA VAL A 42 -6.46 -2.34 0.66
C VAL A 42 -6.47 -1.99 2.15
N LEU A 43 -5.60 -1.07 2.58
CA LEU A 43 -5.73 -0.39 3.87
C LEU A 43 -6.46 0.94 3.65
N PRO A 44 -7.78 1.02 3.94
CA PRO A 44 -8.58 2.21 3.69
C PRO A 44 -8.32 3.34 4.68
N VAL A 45 -7.81 3.02 5.88
CA VAL A 45 -7.45 4.02 6.88
C VAL A 45 -5.94 4.20 6.82
N PRO A 46 -5.42 5.35 6.36
CA PRO A 46 -4.00 5.63 6.44
C PRO A 46 -3.60 5.61 7.92
N PRO A 47 -2.77 4.66 8.36
CA PRO A 47 -2.35 4.62 9.74
C PRO A 47 -1.57 5.90 10.05
N ALA A 48 -1.71 6.42 11.29
CA ALA A 48 -0.97 7.60 11.74
C ALA A 48 0.55 7.43 11.58
N ALA A 49 1.03 6.18 11.64
CA ALA A 49 2.36 5.77 11.23
C ALA A 49 2.25 4.54 10.33
N LEU A 50 2.72 4.65 9.08
CA LEU A 50 2.88 3.49 8.21
C LEU A 50 4.00 2.60 8.78
N ALA A 51 3.68 1.35 9.05
CA ALA A 51 4.60 0.36 9.61
C ALA A 51 4.78 -0.81 8.61
N PRO A 52 5.55 -0.60 7.54
CA PRO A 52 5.69 -1.58 6.47
C PRO A 52 6.53 -2.79 6.90
N GLU A 53 7.34 -2.62 7.94
CA GLU A 53 8.05 -3.66 8.70
C GLU A 53 7.16 -4.78 9.26
N ILE A 54 5.84 -4.55 9.40
CA ILE A 54 4.89 -5.57 9.84
C ILE A 54 4.68 -6.63 8.75
N PHE A 55 4.78 -6.23 7.48
CA PHE A 55 4.62 -7.11 6.33
C PHE A 55 5.76 -6.91 5.32
N PRO A 56 7.01 -7.27 5.68
CA PRO A 56 8.18 -6.99 4.85
C PRO A 56 8.24 -7.86 3.59
N GLN A 57 7.54 -8.99 3.60
CA GLN A 57 7.44 -9.94 2.49
C GLN A 57 6.38 -9.55 1.44
N ARG A 58 5.56 -8.50 1.70
CA ARG A 58 4.50 -8.06 0.79
C ARG A 58 5.00 -6.92 -0.09
N ASN A 59 4.43 -6.81 -1.29
CA ASN A 59 4.68 -5.67 -2.18
C ASN A 59 3.81 -4.49 -1.76
N TRP A 60 4.42 -3.39 -1.33
CA TRP A 60 3.69 -2.20 -0.88
C TRP A 60 3.46 -1.20 -2.02
N LEU A 61 2.24 -0.67 -2.09
CA LEU A 61 1.83 0.40 -2.98
C LEU A 61 1.38 1.58 -2.11
N LEU A 62 2.17 2.64 -2.08
CA LEU A 62 1.93 3.83 -1.28
C LEU A 62 1.32 4.92 -2.15
N VAL A 63 0.03 5.18 -1.97
CA VAL A 63 -0.69 6.21 -2.73
C VAL A 63 -0.60 7.53 -1.97
N THR A 64 -0.08 8.58 -2.62
CA THR A 64 0.10 9.90 -2.00
C THR A 64 -0.45 10.99 -2.92
N SER A 65 -1.10 12.00 -2.35
CA SER A 65 -1.60 13.14 -3.12
C SER A 65 -0.60 14.29 -3.06
N GLY A 66 -0.28 14.87 -4.22
CA GLY A 66 0.60 16.03 -4.32
C GLY A 66 2.10 15.72 -4.16
N LYS A 67 2.93 16.79 -4.11
CA LYS A 67 4.39 16.65 -4.10
C LYS A 67 4.89 16.12 -2.75
N LEU A 68 5.69 15.05 -2.81
CA LEU A 68 6.47 14.55 -1.68
C LEU A 68 7.47 15.61 -1.23
N SER A 69 7.40 16.02 0.04
CA SER A 69 8.43 16.87 0.63
C SER A 69 9.72 16.06 0.87
N ALA A 70 10.85 16.74 1.02
CA ALA A 70 12.14 16.07 1.28
C ALA A 70 12.11 15.18 2.54
N ALA A 71 11.37 15.57 3.58
CA ALA A 71 11.18 14.75 4.76
C ALA A 71 10.41 13.46 4.44
N ARG A 72 9.39 13.55 3.58
CA ARG A 72 8.59 12.39 3.15
C ARG A 72 9.40 11.46 2.26
N GLN A 73 10.19 12.00 1.34
CA GLN A 73 11.06 11.19 0.48
C GLN A 73 12.03 10.33 1.30
N ARG A 74 12.67 10.92 2.33
CA ARG A 74 13.53 10.17 3.25
C ARG A 74 12.79 9.08 3.99
N GLN A 75 11.55 9.33 4.41
CA GLN A 75 10.74 8.33 5.11
C GLN A 75 10.38 7.15 4.20
N VAL A 76 10.07 7.42 2.94
CA VAL A 76 9.87 6.39 1.90
C VAL A 76 11.15 5.57 1.68
N GLU A 77 12.31 6.23 1.57
CA GLU A 77 13.60 5.55 1.41
C GLU A 77 13.89 4.60 2.59
N LEU A 78 13.61 5.03 3.82
CA LEU A 78 13.75 4.18 5.00
C LEU A 78 12.82 2.95 4.92
N TRP A 79 11.57 3.14 4.51
CA TRP A 79 10.64 2.04 4.33
C TRP A 79 11.03 1.09 3.19
N GLN A 80 11.55 1.61 2.09
CA GLN A 80 12.07 0.80 0.98
C GLN A 80 13.22 -0.12 1.41
N GLN A 81 13.98 0.24 2.44
CA GLN A 81 15.01 -0.64 3.01
C GLN A 81 14.46 -1.73 3.95
N GLN A 82 13.24 -1.55 4.46
CA GLN A 82 12.64 -2.47 5.43
C GLN A 82 11.74 -3.54 4.78
N VAL A 83 11.33 -3.34 3.53
CA VAL A 83 10.45 -4.26 2.82
C VAL A 83 11.02 -4.71 1.49
N VAL A 84 10.50 -5.81 0.95
CA VAL A 84 10.96 -6.37 -0.33
C VAL A 84 10.69 -5.44 -1.52
N SER A 85 9.58 -4.70 -1.48
CA SER A 85 9.17 -3.78 -2.54
C SER A 85 8.22 -2.73 -1.99
N LEU A 86 8.50 -1.45 -2.27
CA LEU A 86 7.63 -0.33 -1.97
C LEU A 86 7.64 0.65 -3.13
N GLU A 87 6.51 0.70 -3.84
CA GLU A 87 6.24 1.61 -4.94
C GLU A 87 5.43 2.80 -4.41
N VAL A 88 5.83 4.03 -4.75
CA VAL A 88 5.06 5.23 -4.41
C VAL A 88 4.33 5.71 -5.65
N ILE A 89 3.01 5.84 -5.53
CA ILE A 89 2.10 6.28 -6.58
C ILE A 89 1.65 7.71 -6.25
N PRO A 90 2.25 8.73 -6.87
CA PRO A 90 1.76 10.09 -6.75
C PRO A 90 0.48 10.28 -7.58
N LEU A 91 -0.54 10.88 -6.97
CA LEU A 91 -1.77 11.34 -7.61
C LEU A 91 -1.75 12.86 -7.85
#